data_AF-B0YIS6-F1
#
_entry.id   AF-B0YIS6-F1
#
_cell.length_a   1.000
_cell.length_b   1.000
_cell.length_c   1.000
_cell.angle_alpha   90.00
_cell.angle_beta   90.00
_cell.angle_gamma   90.00
#
_symmetry.space_group_name_H-M   'P 1'
#
loop_
_entity.id
_entity.type
_entity.pdbx_description
1 polymer ?
#
loop_
_entity_poly.entity_id
_entity_poly.type
_entity_poly.pdbx_seq_one_letter_code
_entity_poly.pdbx_strand_id
1 'polypeptide(L)'
;GGACSGNTISFLNAEEPSVCDLITDFGINVLWHPSLGLELGDNLQQLLKDCISGKIPLDILVFEGTVVNAPKGTGEWNRFAGR
;
A
#
# COMPACT_ATOMS: atom_id res chain seq x y z
N GLY A 1 -8.06 -0.85 3.37
CA GLY A 1 -9.41 -0.94 2.80
C GLY A 1 -10.14 -2.14 3.35
N GLY A 2 -11.45 -2.21 3.13
CA GLY A 2 -12.20 -3.46 3.28
C GLY A 2 -11.86 -4.38 2.12
N ALA A 3 -10.82 -5.20 2.30
CA ALA A 3 -10.22 -6.05 1.26
C ALA A 3 -10.06 -7.49 1.76
N CYS A 4 -9.98 -8.43 0.81
CA CYS A 4 -9.69 -9.84 1.06
C CYS A 4 -8.29 -10.27 0.59
N SER A 5 -7.46 -9.32 0.15
CA SER A 5 -6.13 -9.54 -0.44
C SER A 5 -6.14 -10.27 -1.79
N GLY A 6 -7.29 -10.49 -2.41
CA GLY A 6 -7.39 -11.17 -3.71
C GLY A 6 -6.71 -10.41 -4.84
N ASN A 7 -6.75 -9.07 -4.84
CA ASN A 7 -6.06 -8.27 -5.86
C ASN A 7 -4.55 -8.31 -5.63
N THR A 8 -4.10 -8.25 -4.38
CA THR A 8 -2.69 -8.46 -4.02
C THR A 8 -2.19 -9.81 -4.54
N ILE A 9 -2.91 -10.90 -4.29
CA ILE A 9 -2.49 -12.25 -4.73
C ILE A 9 -2.50 -12.35 -6.26
N SER A 10 -3.50 -11.76 -6.92
CA SER A 10 -3.52 -11.71 -8.38
C SER A 10 -2.31 -10.95 -8.95
N PHE A 11 -1.92 -9.84 -8.32
CA PHE A 11 -0.74 -9.07 -8.72
C PHE A 11 0.55 -9.87 -8.52
N LEU A 12 0.71 -10.53 -7.37
CA LEU A 12 1.88 -11.35 -7.06
C LEU A 12 2.03 -12.60 -7.94
N ASN A 13 0.93 -13.12 -8.50
CA ASN A 13 0.93 -14.26 -9.42
C ASN A 13 1.04 -13.86 -10.90
N ALA A 14 1.22 -12.58 -11.23
CA ALA A 14 1.43 -12.17 -12.61
C ALA A 14 2.74 -12.79 -13.15
N GLU A 15 2.69 -13.35 -14.36
CA GLU A 15 3.84 -14.01 -15.00
C GLU A 15 4.54 -13.12 -16.03
N GLU A 16 3.81 -12.25 -16.75
CA GLU A 16 4.36 -11.40 -17.81
C GLU A 16 3.73 -9.99 -17.83
N PRO A 17 4.42 -8.93 -17.36
CA PRO A 17 5.63 -9.00 -16.53
C PRO A 17 5.30 -9.52 -15.11
N SER A 18 6.24 -10.23 -14.50
CA SER A 18 6.14 -10.57 -13.08
C SER A 18 6.38 -9.34 -12.20
N VAL A 19 6.02 -9.44 -10.91
CA VAL A 19 6.32 -8.37 -9.94
C VAL A 19 7.83 -8.13 -9.81
N CYS A 20 8.64 -9.18 -9.95
CA CYS A 20 10.09 -9.05 -9.96
C CYS A 20 10.55 -8.25 -11.16
N ASP A 21 10.06 -8.56 -12.36
CA ASP A 21 10.43 -7.84 -13.60
C ASP A 21 10.04 -6.36 -13.51
N LEU A 22 8.85 -6.07 -12.97
CA LEU A 22 8.41 -4.70 -12.70
C LEU A 22 9.40 -3.92 -11.82
N ILE A 23 9.98 -4.56 -10.81
CA ILE A 23 10.94 -3.93 -9.90
C ILE A 23 12.32 -3.83 -10.54
N THR A 24 12.82 -4.89 -11.17
CA THR A 24 14.21 -4.97 -11.66
C THR A 24 14.40 -4.31 -13.02
N ASP A 25 13.43 -4.47 -13.92
CA ASP A 25 13.59 -4.15 -15.35
C ASP A 25 12.86 -2.85 -15.71
N PHE A 26 11.73 -2.60 -15.07
CA PHE A 26 10.95 -1.36 -15.27
C PHE A 26 11.28 -0.26 -14.25
N GLY A 27 12.18 -0.53 -13.30
CA GLY A 27 12.68 0.46 -12.34
C GLY A 27 11.64 0.94 -11.34
N ILE A 28 10.60 0.14 -11.07
CA ILE A 28 9.59 0.49 -10.07
C ILE A 28 10.18 0.34 -8.67
N ASN A 29 10.27 1.47 -7.95
CA ASN A 29 10.63 1.48 -6.55
C ASN A 29 9.39 1.30 -5.66
N VAL A 30 9.19 0.10 -5.13
CA VAL A 30 8.09 -0.18 -4.21
C VAL A 30 8.43 0.39 -2.82
N LEU A 31 7.88 1.56 -2.51
CA LEU A 31 8.10 2.20 -1.22
C LEU A 31 7.55 1.36 -0.05
N TRP A 32 6.35 0.80 -0.19
CA TRP A 32 5.76 -0.07 0.81
C TRP A 32 4.57 -0.87 0.24
N HIS A 33 4.39 -2.10 0.74
CA HIS A 33 3.21 -2.92 0.49
C HIS A 33 2.90 -3.76 1.74
N PRO A 34 1.63 -3.93 2.18
CA PRO A 34 1.30 -4.63 3.43
C PRO A 34 1.90 -6.03 3.58
N SER A 35 2.02 -6.77 2.48
CA SER A 35 2.55 -8.15 2.45
C SER A 35 4.06 -8.24 2.14
N LEU A 36 4.72 -7.16 1.72
CA LEU A 36 6.13 -7.18 1.28
C LEU A 36 7.03 -6.18 2.02
N GLY A 37 6.44 -5.19 2.69
CA GLY A 37 7.16 -4.09 3.33
C GLY A 37 7.91 -4.55 4.57
N LEU A 38 9.17 -4.12 4.68
CA LEU A 38 10.00 -4.33 5.87
C LEU A 38 9.64 -3.36 7.01
N GLU A 39 9.22 -2.14 6.64
CA GLU A 39 8.87 -1.11 7.62
C GLU A 39 7.51 -1.40 8.26
N LEU A 40 7.51 -1.42 9.59
CA LEU A 40 6.35 -1.69 10.44
C LEU A 40 6.22 -0.61 11.52
N GLY A 41 5.02 -0.44 12.06
CA GLY A 41 4.77 0.45 13.19
C GLY A 41 5.16 1.91 12.89
N ASP A 42 6.07 2.46 13.69
CA ASP A 42 6.45 3.88 13.62
C ASP A 42 7.26 4.22 12.37
N ASN A 43 8.08 3.30 11.87
CA ASN A 43 8.85 3.55 10.65
C ASN A 43 7.94 3.69 9.42
N LEU A 44 6.91 2.84 9.33
CA LEU A 44 5.89 2.96 8.29
C LEU A 44 5.15 4.29 8.40
N GLN A 45 4.76 4.70 9.62
CA GLN A 45 4.14 6.01 9.82
C GLN A 45 5.05 7.15 9.37
N GLN A 46 6.35 7.06 9.61
CA GLN A 46 7.30 8.07 9.16
C GLN A 46 7.43 8.10 7.64
N LEU A 47 7.53 6.94 6.99
CA LEU A 47 7.52 6.82 5.53
C LEU A 47 6.28 7.48 4.93
N LEU A 48 5.09 7.19 5.47
CA LEU A 48 3.83 7.78 5.00
C LEU A 48 3.81 9.31 5.18
N LYS A 49 4.30 9.82 6.32
CA LYS A 49 4.43 11.27 6.56
C LYS A 49 5.42 11.93 5.60
N ASP A 50 6.54 11.26 5.32
CA ASP A 50 7.55 11.75 4.37
C ASP A 50 6.96 11.84 2.95
N CYS A 51 6.15 10.87 2.52
CA CYS A 51 5.41 10.94 1.26
C CYS A 51 4.41 12.10 1.22
N ILE A 52 3.59 12.26 2.27
CA ILE A 52 2.60 13.36 2.36
C ILE A 52 3.28 14.73 2.34
N SER A 53 4.45 14.86 2.98
CA SER A 53 5.21 16.10 2.99
C SER A 53 5.94 16.41 1.68
N GLY A 54 6.02 15.44 0.75
CA GLY A 54 6.78 15.53 -0.49
C GLY A 54 8.29 15.33 -0.33
N LYS A 55 8.77 14.97 0.88
CA LYS A 55 10.17 14.62 1.12
C LYS A 55 10.57 13.36 0.35
N ILE A 56 9.66 12.39 0.24
CA ILE A 56 9.78 11.24 -0.64
C ILE A 56 8.72 11.40 -1.73
N PRO A 57 9.08 11.42 -3.03
CA PRO A 57 8.09 11.49 -4.10
C PRO A 57 7.26 10.21 -4.15
N LEU A 58 5.94 10.36 -4.33
CA LEU A 58 5.01 9.26 -4.54
C LEU A 58 4.32 9.46 -5.90
N ASP A 59 4.73 8.66 -6.88
CA ASP A 59 4.18 8.75 -8.24
C ASP A 59 2.87 7.97 -8.39
N ILE A 60 2.76 6.82 -7.72
CA ILE A 60 1.62 5.90 -7.84
C ILE A 60 1.15 5.48 -6.46
N LEU A 61 -0.12 5.76 -6.15
CA LEU A 61 -0.81 5.22 -4.98
C LEU A 61 -1.81 4.15 -5.42
N VAL A 62 -1.60 2.92 -4.96
CA VAL A 62 -2.53 1.80 -5.17
C VAL A 62 -3.29 1.54 -3.88
N PHE A 63 -4.61 1.46 -3.97
CA PHE A 63 -5.48 1.16 -2.83
C PHE A 63 -6.35 -0.07 -3.15
N GLU A 64 -6.24 -1.10 -2.31
CA GLU A 64 -7.04 -2.32 -2.44
C GLU A 64 -8.28 -2.28 -1.54
N GLY A 65 -9.42 -2.67 -2.14
CA GLY A 65 -10.71 -2.83 -1.47
C GLY A 65 -11.49 -1.53 -1.33
N THR A 66 -12.53 -1.58 -0.50
CA THR A 66 -13.48 -0.46 -0.34
C THR A 66 -13.03 0.50 0.76
N VAL A 67 -13.31 1.80 0.59
CA VAL A 67 -13.24 2.78 1.68
C VAL A 67 -14.39 2.53 2.65
N VAL A 68 -14.08 2.03 3.84
CA VAL A 68 -15.07 1.75 4.86
C VAL A 68 -15.43 3.05 5.56
N ASN A 69 -16.69 3.49 5.45
CA ASN A 69 -17.20 4.68 6.14
C ASN A 69 -17.89 4.35 7.47
N ALA A 70 -17.99 3.07 7.84
CA ALA A 70 -18.62 2.66 9.09
C ALA A 70 -17.69 2.87 10.31
N PRO A 71 -18.24 3.15 11.51
CA PRO A 71 -19.64 3.40 11.80
C PRO A 71 -20.03 4.86 11.53
N LYS A 72 -21.30 5.11 11.18
CA LYS A 72 -21.88 6.46 11.08
C LYS A 72 -21.07 7.49 10.25
N GLY A 73 -20.34 7.06 9.22
CA GLY A 73 -19.52 7.93 8.38
C GLY A 73 -18.10 8.19 8.91
N THR A 74 -17.71 7.63 10.06
CA THR A 74 -16.41 7.91 10.71
C THR A 74 -15.26 7.05 10.17
N GLY A 75 -15.55 5.91 9.55
CA GLY A 75 -14.54 4.98 9.03
C GLY A 75 -13.79 4.14 10.07
N GLU A 76 -14.15 4.25 11.35
CA GLU A 76 -13.43 3.65 12.48
C GLU A 76 -13.44 2.12 12.52
N TRP A 77 -14.18 1.45 11.63
CA TRP A 77 -14.09 0.00 11.45
C TRP A 77 -12.92 -0.44 10.57
N ASN A 78 -12.20 0.49 9.93
CA ASN A 78 -10.99 0.20 9.18
C ASN A 78 -9.88 1.18 9.57
N ARG A 79 -9.23 0.91 10.71
CA ARG A 79 -8.13 1.73 11.19
C ARG A 79 -6.78 1.27 10.63
N PHE A 80 -5.91 2.23 10.34
CA PHE A 80 -4.54 2.01 9.90
C PHE A 80 -3.64 3.13 10.42
N ALA A 81 -2.43 2.79 10.88
CA ALA A 81 -1.46 3.78 11.35
C ALA A 81 -2.01 4.74 12.43
N GLY A 82 -2.83 4.21 13.35
CA GLY A 82 -3.42 4.99 14.45
C GLY A 82 -4.62 5.86 14.06
N ARG A 83 -5.15 5.71 12.85
CA ARG A 83 -6.34 6.42 12.36
C ARG A 83 -7.38 5.44 11.92
#